data_AF-Q2FTE1-F1
#
_entry.id   AF-Q2FTE1-F1
#
_cell.length_a   1.000
_cell.length_b   1.000
_cell.length_c   1.000
_cell.angle_alpha   90.00
_cell.angle_beta   90.00
_cell.angle_gamma   90.00
#
_symmetry.space_group_name_H-M   'P 1'
#
loop_
_entity.id
_entity.type
_entity.pdbx_description
1 polymer ?
#
loop_
_entity_poly.entity_id
_entity_poly.type
_entity_poly.pdbx_seq_one_letter_code
_entity_poly.pdbx_strand_id
1 'polypeptide(L)'
;MMNILKKIREYTKDGYEYFLSDDKTQDAVIRKLQILAETTQRLSDHIKNRNHNIPWQDIACLRNILVHQYTEVNVTRNRKSWQQLF
;
A
#
# COMPACT_ATOMS: atom_id res chain seq x y z
N MET A 1 -0.95 -5.85 12.40
CA MET A 1 -1.69 -5.69 11.11
C MET A 1 -2.96 -4.87 11.25
N MET A 2 -3.89 -5.20 12.16
CA MET A 2 -5.17 -4.49 12.26
C MET A 2 -5.05 -2.96 12.49
N ASN A 3 -4.11 -2.54 13.34
CA ASN A 3 -3.82 -1.10 13.55
C ASN A 3 -3.29 -0.39 12.28
N ILE A 4 -2.56 -1.12 11.42
CA ILE A 4 -2.01 -0.56 10.17
C ILE A 4 -3.17 -0.26 9.20
N LEU A 5 -4.07 -1.23 9.01
CA LEU A 5 -5.24 -1.08 8.15
C LEU A 5 -6.18 0.03 8.66
N LYS A 6 -6.37 0.13 9.97
CA LYS A 6 -7.13 1.22 10.59
C LYS A 6 -6.51 2.58 10.27
N LYS A 7 -5.19 2.73 10.41
CA LYS A 7 -4.48 3.98 10.11
C LYS A 7 -4.56 4.36 8.63
N ILE A 8 -4.40 3.40 7.72
CA ILE A 8 -4.56 3.67 6.27
C ILE A 8 -5.98 4.18 5.98
N ARG A 9 -7.01 3.56 6.57
CA ARG A 9 -8.39 4.01 6.42
C ARG A 9 -8.61 5.41 7.01
N GLU A 10 -8.02 5.71 8.16
CA GLU A 10 -8.08 7.04 8.77
C GLU A 10 -7.41 8.11 7.90
N TYR A 11 -6.27 7.81 7.28
CA TYR A 11 -5.54 8.74 6.40
C TYR A 11 -6.24 8.97 5.06
N THR A 12 -7.00 7.99 4.58
CA THR A 12 -7.70 8.05 3.29
C THR A 12 -9.18 8.41 3.42
N LYS A 13 -9.65 8.74 4.63
CA LYS A 13 -11.07 9.00 4.93
C LYS A 13 -11.64 10.19 4.16
N ASP A 14 -10.80 11.18 3.85
CA ASP A 14 -11.19 12.43 3.22
C ASP A 14 -11.26 12.31 1.68
N GLY A 15 -11.10 11.08 1.16
CA GLY A 15 -11.32 10.75 -0.23
C GLY A 15 -10.09 10.87 -1.12
N TYR A 16 -10.26 10.47 -2.38
CA TYR A 16 -9.18 10.32 -3.35
C TYR A 16 -8.54 11.67 -3.73
N GLU A 17 -9.35 12.70 -3.96
CA GLU A 17 -8.84 14.03 -4.34
C GLU A 17 -7.97 14.63 -3.23
N TYR A 18 -8.39 14.51 -1.97
CA TYR A 18 -7.58 14.95 -0.83
C TYR A 18 -6.27 14.19 -0.74
N PHE A 19 -6.33 12.86 -0.85
CA PHE A 19 -5.15 12.00 -0.86
C PHE A 19 -4.14 12.41 -1.93
N LEU A 20 -4.57 12.69 -3.17
CA LEU A 20 -3.68 13.15 -4.24
C LEU A 20 -3.10 14.54 -4.01
N SER A 21 -3.78 15.38 -3.23
CA SER A 21 -3.36 16.76 -2.99
C SER A 21 -2.45 16.94 -1.77
N ASP A 22 -2.37 15.93 -0.89
CA ASP A 22 -1.60 16.00 0.36
C ASP A 22 -0.48 14.94 0.38
N ASP A 23 0.72 15.35 -0.07
CA ASP A 23 1.92 14.50 -0.12
C ASP A 23 2.23 13.85 1.24
N LYS A 24 1.97 14.57 2.35
CA LYS A 24 2.16 14.02 3.69
C LYS A 24 1.27 12.81 3.96
N THR A 25 0.01 12.86 3.54
CA THR A 25 -0.92 11.73 3.66
C THR A 25 -0.48 10.59 2.77
N GLN A 26 -0.02 10.86 1.55
CA GLN A 26 0.51 9.82 0.66
C GLN A 26 1.71 9.11 1.27
N ASP A 27 2.71 9.86 1.75
CA ASP A 27 3.89 9.32 2.42
C ASP A 27 3.53 8.51 3.66
N ALA A 28 2.56 8.99 4.46
CA ALA A 28 2.07 8.28 5.64
C ALA A 28 1.44 6.94 5.26
N VAL A 29 0.60 6.90 4.22
CA VAL A 29 -0.03 5.67 3.72
C VAL A 29 1.02 4.69 3.20
N ILE A 30 1.98 5.15 2.40
CA ILE A 30 3.05 4.32 1.86
C ILE A 30 3.90 3.72 2.96
N ARG A 31 4.26 4.52 3.97
CA ARG A 31 4.98 4.02 5.13
C ARG A 31 4.19 2.93 5.85
N LYS A 32 2.87 3.08 6.02
CA LYS A 32 2.03 2.03 6.62
C LYS A 32 2.00 0.76 5.78
N LEU A 33 1.91 0.87 4.45
CA LEU A 33 1.94 -0.27 3.54
C LEU A 33 3.29 -1.00 3.57
N GLN A 34 4.42 -0.29 3.66
CA GLN A 34 5.74 -0.91 3.83
C GLN A 34 5.83 -1.71 5.14
N ILE A 35 5.32 -1.15 6.25
CA ILE A 35 5.29 -1.87 7.55
C ILE A 35 4.41 -3.12 7.44
N LEU A 36 3.30 -3.06 6.70
CA LEU A 36 2.43 -4.21 6.47
C LEU A 36 3.17 -5.34 5.74
N ALA A 37 3.87 -5.00 4.65
CA ALA A 37 4.67 -5.95 3.87
C ALA A 37 5.75 -6.62 4.74
N GLU A 38 6.51 -5.82 5.48
CA GLU A 38 7.57 -6.30 6.39
C GLU A 38 7.01 -7.20 7.50
N THR A 39 5.88 -6.81 8.10
CA THR A 39 5.22 -7.62 9.14
C THR A 39 4.72 -8.95 8.58
N THR A 40 4.24 -8.95 7.34
CA THR A 40 3.75 -10.15 6.65
C THR A 40 4.87 -11.14 6.35
N GLN A 41 6.04 -10.66 5.95
CA GLN A 41 7.22 -11.50 5.71
C GLN A 41 7.63 -12.27 6.98
N ARG A 42 7.49 -11.65 8.16
CA ARG A 42 7.81 -12.23 9.48
C ARG A 42 6.79 -13.24 10.01
N LEU A 43 5.62 -13.38 9.38
CA LEU A 43 4.66 -14.40 9.82
C LEU A 43 5.23 -15.81 9.59
N SER A 44 4.97 -16.70 10.54
CA SER A 44 5.35 -18.11 10.41
C SER A 44 4.53 -18.82 9.32
N ASP A 45 5.11 -19.87 8.76
CA ASP A 45 4.43 -20.66 7.73
C ASP A 45 3.15 -21.31 8.25
N HIS A 46 3.10 -21.67 9.54
CA HIS A 46 1.85 -22.14 10.16
C HIS A 46 0.70 -21.11 10.04
N ILE A 47 0.99 -19.82 10.25
CA ILE A 47 -0.03 -18.76 10.11
C ILE A 47 -0.40 -18.57 8.63
N LYS A 48 0.59 -18.54 7.75
CA LYS A 48 0.37 -18.38 6.31
C LYS A 48 -0.47 -19.53 5.75
N ASN A 49 -0.16 -20.75 6.15
CA ASN A 49 -0.87 -21.97 5.74
C ASN A 49 -2.28 -22.07 6.33
N ARG A 50 -2.54 -21.51 7.52
CA ARG A 50 -3.93 -21.46 8.02
C ARG A 50 -4.83 -20.48 7.26
N ASN A 51 -4.25 -19.59 6.46
CA ASN A 51 -4.95 -18.49 5.80
C ASN A 51 -4.54 -18.40 4.32
N HIS A 52 -4.71 -19.50 3.59
CA HIS A 52 -4.31 -19.61 2.17
C HIS A 52 -5.05 -18.64 1.24
N ASN A 53 -6.20 -18.14 1.65
CA ASN A 53 -6.99 -17.15 0.91
C ASN A 53 -6.36 -15.74 0.92
N ILE A 54 -5.36 -15.51 1.77
CA ILE A 54 -4.66 -14.24 1.81
C ILE A 54 -3.43 -14.33 0.89
N PRO A 55 -3.26 -13.39 -0.06
CA PRO A 55 -2.14 -13.38 -0.99
C PRO A 55 -0.85 -12.89 -0.31
N TRP A 56 -0.27 -13.72 0.56
CA TRP A 56 0.86 -13.35 1.40
C TRP A 56 2.10 -12.91 0.61
N GLN A 57 2.35 -13.54 -0.55
CA GLN A 57 3.47 -13.17 -1.42
C GLN A 57 3.27 -11.79 -2.04
N ASP A 58 2.07 -11.49 -2.54
CA ASP A 58 1.78 -10.18 -3.15
C ASP A 58 1.92 -9.06 -2.11
N ILE A 59 1.42 -9.29 -0.89
CA ILE A 59 1.57 -8.34 0.23
C ILE A 59 3.06 -8.16 0.58
N ALA A 60 3.86 -9.23 0.56
CA ALA A 60 5.29 -9.15 0.81
C ALA A 60 6.06 -8.40 -0.30
N CYS A 61 5.63 -8.52 -1.56
CA CYS A 61 6.22 -7.85 -2.72
C CYS A 61 5.80 -6.38 -2.85
N LEU A 62 4.80 -5.92 -2.09
CA LEU A 62 4.24 -4.57 -2.15
C LEU A 62 5.30 -3.46 -2.03
N ARG A 63 6.37 -3.69 -1.25
CA ARG A 63 7.48 -2.73 -1.12
C ARG A 63 8.11 -2.39 -2.47
N ASN A 64 8.31 -3.39 -3.34
CA ASN A 64 8.95 -3.19 -4.63
C ASN A 64 8.05 -2.36 -5.54
N ILE A 65 6.74 -2.66 -5.55
CA ILE A 65 5.75 -1.92 -6.33
C ILE A 65 5.67 -0.46 -5.88
N LEU A 66 5.62 -0.21 -4.56
CA LEU A 66 5.49 1.14 -4.02
C LEU A 66 6.72 2.01 -4.30
N VAL A 67 7.94 1.45 -4.26
CA VAL A 67 9.16 2.21 -4.56
C VAL A 67 9.23 2.57 -6.05
N HIS A 68 8.86 1.66 -6.95
CA HIS A 68 8.94 1.89 -8.38
C HIS A 68 7.79 2.77 -8.91
N GLN A 69 6.54 2.54 -8.48
CA GLN A 69 5.40 3.28 -9.02
C GLN A 69 5.20 4.65 -8.36
N TYR A 70 5.55 4.83 -7.08
CA TYR A 70 5.39 6.13 -6.42
C TYR A 70 6.45 7.15 -6.86
N THR A 71 7.63 6.68 -7.27
CA THR A 71 8.66 7.55 -7.88
C THR A 71 8.27 8.00 -9.29
N GLU A 72 7.56 7.17 -10.05
CA GLU A 72 7.01 7.55 -11.37
C GLU A 72 5.85 8.54 -11.27
N VAL A 73 5.00 8.43 -10.23
CA VAL A 73 3.87 9.35 -9.99
C VAL A 73 4.33 10.77 -9.63
N ASN A 74 5.51 10.92 -9.04
CA ASN A 74 6.03 12.23 -8.63
C ASN A 74 6.63 13.07 -9.78
N VAL A 75 6.78 12.51 -10.99
CA VAL A 75 7.41 13.24 -12.12
C VAL A 75 6.39 13.73 -13.14
N THR A 76 5.15 13.23 -13.13
CA THR A 76 4.16 13.69 -14.11
C THR A 76 2.75 13.71 -13.56
N ARG A 77 2.33 14.91 -13.15
CA ARG A 77 0.93 15.34 -13.14
C ARG A 77 0.38 15.23 -14.57
N ASN A 78 0.04 14.03 -15.03
CA ASN A 78 -0.64 13.81 -16.29
C ASN A 78 -1.79 12.81 -16.13
N ARG A 79 -2.96 13.26 -16.55
CA ARG A 79 -4.32 12.72 -16.29
C ARG A 79 -4.63 11.38 -16.96
N LYS A 80 -3.63 10.54 -17.27
CA LYS A 80 -3.78 9.36 -18.14
C LYS A 80 -2.95 8.16 -17.66
N SER A 81 -3.33 7.52 -16.57
CA SER A 81 -2.81 6.17 -16.23
C SER A 81 -3.73 5.31 -15.37
N TRP A 82 -5.02 5.65 -15.24
CA TRP A 82 -5.96 4.88 -14.41
C TRP A 82 -6.77 3.81 -15.17
N GLN A 83 -6.48 3.55 -16.45
CA GLN A 83 -7.21 2.55 -17.26
C GLN A 83 -6.42 1.26 -17.57
N GLN A 84 -5.23 1.05 -17.00
CA GLN A 84 -4.39 -0.11 -17.39
C GLN A 84 -4.06 -1.10 -16.27
N LEU A 85 -4.69 -1.02 -15.09
CA LEU A 85 -4.42 -1.97 -14.00
C LEU A 85 -5.68 -2.59 -13.36
N PHE A 86 -6.76 -2.73 -14.15
CA PHE A 86 -7.80 -3.73 -13.93
C PHE A 86 -8.25 -4.30 -15.28
#